data_AF-A0A7W1XXG5-F1
#
_entry.id   AF-A0A7W1XXG5-F1
#
_cell.length_a   1.000
_cell.length_b   1.000
_cell.length_c   1.000
_cell.angle_alpha   90.00
_cell.angle_beta   90.00
_cell.angle_gamma   90.00
#
_symmetry.space_group_name_H-M   'P 1'
#
loop_
_entity.id
_entity.type
_entity.pdbx_description
1 polymer ?
#
loop_
_entity_poly.entity_id
_entity_poly.type
_entity_poly.pdbx_seq_one_letter_code
_entity_poly.pdbx_strand_id
1 'polypeptide(L)'
;MNTEEKSLIVQSDGTLLLEVHHPTAQRLRHELAAFAHLEKSPEYFHEYRISPISLWNAAQSGWSQEKILGLLEENARYPVPKALHDMVAKALDSFGRFELVRAEDGETLILRPSQDADDHLAMLANRPSLAEILTNPCDGHSYQIDPGHRGALKVAMIRNGFPIADRAGFRTGAAIDLHFPEDSEFALRNYQDESVEAFFADQGGGGGSGVVVLPCGAGKTVVGIGLIEKLKCQTLILAPNITSVRQWRKEIIRWTNLDESQVAEYSGACKDIAPITVATYQITAHRKSKTEDFTHLDLFADHDWGLIIYDEVHMLPAPVFRFTAEIQARRRLGLTATLVREDGREDEVFTLIGPRIYDMPWRDLEREGFIAKVRCVEVRLDLPQEERDAYLNADRRHRFRISSENPMKLQRLHTILERHNGERILVIGQYLKQLRDVSRSIGAPLITGHTPQDEREKLYAAFRNGEVPVLIVSKVGNFAVDLPDASVAVQISGTYGSRQEEAQRLGRVLRPKSDGREATFYSLVTRDSRDQDFAHRRQRFLMEQGYQYEIEEQEEVLS
;
A
#
# COMPACT_ATOMS: atom_id res chain seq x y z
N MET A 1 24.44 19.06 29.27
CA MET A 1 23.53 17.94 28.93
C MET A 1 24.16 17.20 27.77
N ASN A 2 24.40 15.90 27.93
CA ASN A 2 25.10 15.08 26.95
C ASN A 2 24.19 14.90 25.72
N THR A 3 24.33 15.77 24.71
CA THR A 3 23.51 15.74 23.50
C THR A 3 23.75 14.49 22.64
N GLU A 4 24.78 13.70 22.95
CA GLU A 4 25.10 12.43 22.28
C GLU A 4 24.23 11.24 22.72
N GLU A 5 23.49 11.33 23.84
CA GLU A 5 22.68 10.21 24.36
C GLU A 5 21.26 10.12 23.77
N LYS A 6 20.86 11.10 22.95
CA LYS A 6 19.49 11.22 22.43
C LYS A 6 19.46 11.02 20.92
N SER A 7 18.48 10.23 20.46
CA SER A 7 18.40 9.70 19.11
C SER A 7 17.42 10.41 18.18
N LEU A 8 16.65 11.39 18.69
CA LEU A 8 15.60 12.06 17.93
C LEU A 8 15.96 13.53 17.69
N ILE A 9 15.77 14.03 16.47
CA ILE A 9 15.80 15.45 16.16
C ILE A 9 14.39 15.85 15.75
N VAL A 10 13.86 16.91 16.37
CA VAL A 10 12.50 17.38 16.17
C VAL A 10 12.53 18.76 15.52
N GLN A 11 11.87 18.90 14.37
CA GLN A 11 11.81 20.15 13.60
C GLN A 11 10.45 20.85 13.79
N SER A 12 10.45 22.17 13.57
CA SER A 12 9.28 23.02 13.81
C SER A 12 8.11 22.75 12.86
N ASP A 13 8.38 22.12 11.72
CA ASP A 13 7.40 21.78 10.70
C ASP A 13 6.76 20.40 10.92
N GLY A 14 7.11 19.70 12.00
CA GLY A 14 6.60 18.36 12.33
C GLY A 14 7.46 17.20 11.82
N THR A 15 8.62 17.49 11.22
CA THR A 15 9.58 16.44 10.82
C THR A 15 10.36 15.92 12.03
N LEU A 16 10.46 14.59 12.15
CA LEU A 16 11.26 13.91 13.17
C LEU A 16 12.34 13.06 12.49
N LEU A 17 13.60 13.22 12.88
CA LEU A 17 14.72 12.42 12.39
C LEU A 17 15.20 11.49 13.50
N LEU A 18 14.99 10.20 13.34
CA LEU A 18 15.39 9.16 14.27
C LEU A 18 16.68 8.48 13.79
N GLU A 19 17.73 8.51 14.59
CA GLU A 19 19.01 7.86 14.30
C GLU A 19 18.90 6.33 14.36
N VAL A 20 19.23 5.64 13.27
CA VAL A 20 18.95 4.20 13.07
C VAL A 20 19.78 3.30 13.97
N HIS A 21 21.04 3.68 14.23
CA HIS A 21 22.00 2.84 14.95
C HIS A 21 21.98 3.06 16.47
N HIS A 22 21.14 3.96 16.97
CA HIS A 22 21.04 4.22 18.40
C HIS A 22 20.31 3.09 19.13
N PRO A 23 20.72 2.69 20.36
CA PRO A 23 20.08 1.58 21.09
C PRO A 23 18.57 1.74 21.33
N THR A 24 18.09 2.98 21.47
CA THR A 24 16.66 3.28 21.66
C THR A 24 15.84 3.33 20.36
N ALA A 25 16.49 3.23 19.19
CA ALA A 25 15.84 3.42 17.90
C ALA A 25 14.70 2.42 17.69
N GLN A 26 14.88 1.14 18.02
CA GLN A 26 13.85 0.12 17.82
C GLN A 26 12.58 0.42 18.62
N ARG A 27 12.72 0.81 19.90
CA ARG A 27 11.58 1.21 20.74
C ARG A 27 10.88 2.43 20.16
N LEU A 28 11.65 3.47 19.83
CA LEU A 28 11.11 4.73 19.33
C LEU A 28 10.41 4.58 17.98
N ARG A 29 10.84 3.66 17.11
CA ARG A 29 10.11 3.37 15.86
C ARG A 29 8.66 2.95 16.14
N HIS A 30 8.47 2.07 17.12
CA HIS A 30 7.15 1.59 17.50
C HIS A 30 6.30 2.69 18.14
N GLU A 31 6.90 3.48 19.05
CA GLU A 31 6.19 4.57 19.74
C GLU A 31 5.85 5.73 18.79
N LEU A 32 6.76 6.12 17.91
CA LEU A 32 6.53 7.18 16.92
C LEU A 32 5.48 6.78 15.87
N ALA A 33 5.43 5.50 15.49
CA ALA A 33 4.44 4.97 14.55
C ALA A 33 2.99 5.19 15.01
N ALA A 34 2.76 5.42 16.30
CA ALA A 34 1.43 5.67 16.84
C ALA A 34 0.89 7.08 16.52
N PHE A 35 1.76 8.07 16.31
CA PHE A 35 1.36 9.47 16.11
C PHE A 35 2.11 10.21 15.00
N ALA A 36 3.02 9.54 14.28
CA ALA A 36 3.77 10.08 13.15
C ALA A 36 3.89 9.03 12.04
N HIS A 37 3.97 9.48 10.79
CA HIS A 37 4.11 8.62 9.62
C HIS A 37 5.57 8.55 9.17
N LEU A 38 6.09 7.35 8.89
CA LEU A 38 7.40 7.18 8.29
C LEU A 38 7.35 7.65 6.83
N GLU A 39 8.07 8.73 6.50
CA GLU A 39 8.20 9.24 5.12
C GLU A 39 9.39 8.61 4.40
N LYS A 40 10.55 8.50 5.07
CA LYS A 40 11.79 7.96 4.50
C LYS A 40 12.53 7.10 5.50
N SER A 41 13.18 6.04 5.04
CA SER A 41 14.01 5.15 5.86
C SER A 41 15.41 4.93 5.27
N PRO A 42 16.19 6.01 5.04
CA PRO A 42 17.58 5.86 4.62
C PRO A 42 18.44 5.20 5.69
N GLU A 43 19.68 4.87 5.33
CA GLU A 43 20.56 4.01 6.13
C GLU A 43 20.80 4.52 7.56
N TYR A 44 21.01 5.83 7.72
CA TYR A 44 21.46 6.44 8.97
C TYR A 44 20.34 7.10 9.79
N PHE A 45 19.32 7.63 9.13
CA PHE A 45 18.20 8.32 9.77
C PHE A 45 16.89 7.85 9.19
N HIS A 46 15.87 7.67 10.04
CA HIS A 46 14.49 7.54 9.60
C HIS A 46 13.79 8.88 9.75
N GLU A 47 13.08 9.32 8.72
CA GLU A 47 12.33 10.56 8.69
C GLU A 47 10.85 10.25 8.90
N TYR A 48 10.30 10.76 9.99
CA TYR A 48 8.88 10.70 10.31
C TYR A 48 8.25 12.08 10.19
N ARG A 49 6.94 12.11 9.92
CA ARG A 49 6.14 13.32 9.82
C ARG A 49 4.94 13.26 10.75
N ILE A 50 4.83 14.26 11.62
CA ILE A 50 3.60 14.52 12.39
C ILE A 50 2.66 15.34 11.51
N SER A 51 1.41 14.90 11.41
CA SER A 51 0.32 15.63 10.75
C SER A 51 -0.88 15.73 11.71
N PRO A 52 -1.83 16.67 11.47
CA PRO A 52 -3.06 16.71 12.25
C PRO A 52 -3.79 15.36 12.26
N ILE A 53 -3.81 14.67 11.12
CA ILE A 53 -4.47 13.36 10.98
C ILE A 53 -3.73 12.28 11.77
N SER A 54 -2.39 12.26 11.75
CA SER A 54 -1.62 11.29 12.54
C SER A 54 -1.87 11.47 14.03
N LEU A 55 -2.01 12.72 14.50
CA LEU A 55 -2.34 13.05 15.88
C LEU A 55 -3.78 12.68 16.25
N TRP A 56 -4.75 12.90 15.36
CA TRP A 56 -6.14 12.49 15.57
C TRP A 56 -6.27 10.97 15.68
N ASN A 57 -5.56 10.22 14.83
CA ASN A 57 -5.49 8.77 14.91
C ASN A 57 -4.85 8.30 16.22
N ALA A 58 -3.80 8.99 16.68
CA ALA A 58 -3.18 8.72 17.97
C ALA A 58 -4.15 8.99 19.14
N ALA A 59 -4.89 10.10 19.08
CA ALA A 59 -5.89 10.48 20.08
C ALA A 59 -7.00 9.43 20.18
N GLN A 60 -7.50 8.97 19.03
CA GLN A 60 -8.41 7.84 18.95
C GLN A 60 -7.84 6.62 19.67
N SER A 61 -6.55 6.36 19.51
CA SER A 61 -5.80 5.27 20.17
C SER A 61 -5.43 5.52 21.64
N GLY A 62 -5.94 6.59 22.27
CA GLY A 62 -5.69 6.90 23.69
C GLY A 62 -4.37 7.63 23.98
N TRP A 63 -3.72 8.19 22.96
CA TRP A 63 -2.56 9.06 23.15
C TRP A 63 -3.00 10.48 23.54
N SER A 64 -2.52 10.94 24.69
CA SER A 64 -2.76 12.30 25.17
C SER A 64 -1.65 13.25 24.71
N GLN A 65 -1.94 14.55 24.76
CA GLN A 65 -0.95 15.60 24.51
C GLN A 65 0.30 15.43 25.39
N GLU A 66 0.09 15.12 26.67
CA GLU A 66 1.17 14.91 27.64
C GLU A 66 2.06 13.73 27.26
N LYS A 67 1.48 12.59 26.82
CA LYS A 67 2.24 11.41 26.40
C LYS A 67 3.07 11.70 25.14
N ILE A 68 2.48 12.35 24.15
CA ILE A 68 3.17 12.66 22.88
C ILE A 68 4.31 13.64 23.12
N LEU A 69 4.04 14.76 23.79
CA LEU A 69 5.05 15.78 24.04
C LEU A 69 6.14 15.28 25.00
N GLY A 70 5.77 14.54 26.05
CA GLY A 70 6.73 13.92 26.98
C GLY A 70 7.69 12.98 26.25
N LEU A 71 7.17 12.12 25.36
CA LEU A 71 8.00 11.23 24.55
C LEU A 71 8.98 12.00 23.65
N LEU A 72 8.52 13.08 23.01
CA LEU A 72 9.39 13.92 22.19
C LEU A 72 10.46 14.61 23.04
N GLU A 73 10.11 15.24 24.16
CA GLU A 73 11.04 15.95 25.04
C GLU A 73 12.10 15.03 25.67
N GLU A 74 11.69 13.82 26.09
CA GLU A 74 12.58 12.82 26.66
C GLU A 74 13.65 12.37 25.65
N ASN A 75 13.27 12.20 24.38
CA ASN A 75 14.12 11.57 23.37
C ASN A 75 14.77 12.56 22.38
N ALA A 76 14.34 13.83 22.37
CA ALA A 76 14.87 14.85 21.46
C ALA A 76 16.22 15.42 21.91
N ARG A 77 17.19 15.42 20.99
CA ARG A 77 18.54 16.00 21.14
C ARG A 77 18.51 17.51 21.35
N TYR A 78 17.51 18.18 20.78
CA TYR A 78 17.26 19.61 20.93
C TYR A 78 15.88 19.86 21.55
N PRO A 79 15.65 21.00 22.20
CA PRO A 79 14.33 21.35 22.72
C PRO A 79 13.26 21.29 21.63
N VAL A 80 12.10 20.72 21.96
CA VAL A 80 10.97 20.62 21.04
C VAL A 80 10.49 22.05 20.69
N PRO A 81 10.37 22.40 19.40
CA PRO A 81 9.96 23.75 19.01
C PRO A 81 8.54 24.08 19.48
N LYS A 82 8.32 25.30 19.99
CA LYS A 82 6.99 25.77 20.44
C LYS A 82 5.89 25.62 19.37
N ALA A 83 6.24 25.84 18.10
CA ALA A 83 5.29 25.66 17.00
C ALA A 83 4.72 24.22 16.95
N LEU A 84 5.52 23.21 17.32
CA LEU A 84 5.05 21.83 17.39
C LEU A 84 4.16 21.58 18.61
N HIS A 85 4.47 22.19 19.76
CA HIS A 85 3.57 22.16 20.92
C HIS A 85 2.18 22.70 20.57
N ASP A 86 2.14 23.88 19.95
CA ASP A 86 0.89 24.54 19.57
C ASP A 86 0.12 23.70 18.53
N MET A 87 0.82 23.05 17.60
CA MET A 87 0.23 22.15 16.62
C MET A 87 -0.39 20.91 17.26
N VAL A 88 0.34 20.23 18.17
CA VAL A 88 -0.14 19.04 18.87
C VAL A 88 -1.35 19.37 19.74
N ALA A 89 -1.26 20.45 20.53
CA ALA A 89 -2.36 20.91 21.37
C ALA A 89 -3.62 21.20 20.55
N LYS A 90 -3.48 21.98 19.47
CA LYS A 90 -4.62 22.35 18.60
C LYS A 90 -5.26 21.15 17.92
N ALA A 91 -4.46 20.19 17.44
CA ALA A 91 -4.99 19.00 16.77
C ALA A 91 -5.74 18.09 17.76
N LEU A 92 -5.19 17.88 18.96
CA LEU A 92 -5.80 17.01 19.96
C LEU A 92 -7.05 17.64 20.61
N ASP A 93 -7.08 18.97 20.80
CA ASP A 93 -8.25 19.69 21.30
C ASP A 93 -9.44 19.64 20.32
N SER A 94 -9.16 19.55 19.01
CA SER A 94 -10.20 19.46 18.00
C SER A 94 -10.75 18.05 17.79
N PHE A 95 -10.00 17.02 18.18
CA PHE A 95 -10.43 15.62 18.06
C PHE A 95 -11.36 15.19 19.19
N GLY A 96 -12.42 14.47 18.83
CA GLY A 96 -13.34 13.92 19.82
C GLY A 96 -14.06 15.02 20.60
N ARG A 97 -14.12 16.23 20.05
CA ARG A 97 -14.98 17.32 20.53
C ARG A 97 -16.46 17.06 20.23
N PHE A 98 -16.71 16.33 19.16
CA PHE A 98 -18.02 15.79 18.81
C PHE A 98 -17.92 14.27 18.68
N GLU A 99 -18.96 13.58 19.15
CA GLU A 99 -19.07 12.12 19.05
C GLU A 99 -20.30 11.73 18.25
N LEU A 100 -20.16 10.67 17.45
CA LEU A 100 -21.27 10.02 16.78
C LEU A 100 -21.64 8.77 17.57
N VAL A 101 -22.85 8.75 18.13
CA VAL A 101 -23.36 7.63 18.93
C VAL A 101 -24.59 7.02 18.27
N ARG A 102 -24.85 5.75 18.56
CA ARG A 102 -26.11 5.10 18.21
C ARG A 102 -27.11 5.35 19.33
N ALA A 103 -28.31 5.78 18.99
CA ALA A 103 -29.38 6.02 19.95
C ALA A 103 -29.86 4.69 20.58
N GLU A 104 -30.62 4.78 21.66
CA GLU A 104 -31.15 3.61 22.38
C GLU A 104 -32.08 2.74 21.51
N ASP A 105 -32.67 3.32 20.46
CA ASP A 105 -33.49 2.59 19.48
C ASP A 105 -32.70 1.63 18.59
N GLY A 106 -31.36 1.70 18.64
CA GLY A 106 -30.47 0.82 17.89
C GLY A 106 -30.35 1.13 16.40
N GLU A 107 -31.04 2.13 15.85
CA GLU A 107 -31.01 2.45 14.40
C GLU A 107 -30.59 3.89 14.12
N THR A 108 -30.95 4.83 15.00
CA THR A 108 -30.69 6.25 14.81
C THR A 108 -29.26 6.61 15.19
N LEU A 109 -28.59 7.39 14.35
CA LEU A 109 -27.29 7.99 14.70
C LEU A 109 -27.49 9.42 15.20
N ILE A 110 -26.78 9.78 16.26
CA ILE A 110 -26.80 11.10 16.87
C ILE A 110 -25.38 11.64 16.91
N LEU A 111 -25.16 12.78 16.26
CA LEU A 111 -23.95 13.58 16.41
C LEU A 111 -24.18 14.58 17.54
N ARG A 112 -23.34 14.54 18.57
CA ARG A 112 -23.44 15.40 19.74
C ARG A 112 -22.06 15.92 20.17
N PRO A 113 -21.97 17.05 20.86
CA PRO A 113 -20.73 17.44 21.51
C PRO A 113 -20.39 16.47 22.64
N SER A 114 -19.09 16.27 22.88
CA SER A 114 -18.58 15.43 23.96
C SER A 114 -18.73 16.09 25.33
N GLN A 115 -18.97 17.40 25.35
CA GLN A 115 -19.25 18.20 26.53
C GLN A 115 -20.56 18.95 26.32
N ASP A 116 -21.42 18.98 27.33
CA ASP A 116 -22.81 19.47 27.25
C ASP A 116 -22.98 20.98 26.92
N ALA A 117 -21.89 21.73 26.67
CA ALA A 117 -21.90 23.20 26.51
C ALA A 117 -21.11 23.71 25.29
N ASP A 118 -21.10 22.97 24.18
CA ASP A 118 -20.36 23.36 22.97
C ASP A 118 -21.23 23.77 21.79
N ASP A 119 -21.39 25.09 21.61
CA ASP A 119 -22.14 25.70 20.50
C ASP A 119 -21.44 25.62 19.14
N HIS A 120 -20.21 25.11 19.07
CA HIS A 120 -19.48 25.05 17.81
C HIS A 120 -20.16 24.16 16.78
N LEU A 121 -20.91 23.13 17.20
CA LEU A 121 -21.61 22.26 16.26
C LEU A 121 -22.70 23.02 15.48
N ALA A 122 -23.44 23.90 16.15
CA ALA A 122 -24.45 24.74 15.53
C ALA A 122 -23.83 25.74 14.53
N MET A 123 -22.63 26.26 14.82
CA MET A 123 -21.87 27.08 13.87
C MET A 123 -21.41 26.28 12.65
N LEU A 124 -20.98 25.03 12.85
CA LEU A 124 -20.54 24.13 11.78
C LEU A 124 -21.70 23.71 10.87
N ALA A 125 -22.90 23.53 11.41
CA ALA A 125 -24.10 23.17 10.63
C ALA A 125 -24.45 24.18 9.53
N ASN A 126 -24.09 25.46 9.69
CA ASN A 126 -24.30 26.49 8.67
C ASN A 126 -23.27 26.45 7.53
N ARG A 127 -22.22 25.63 7.61
CA ARG A 127 -21.23 25.53 6.54
C ARG A 127 -21.82 24.76 5.36
N PRO A 128 -21.57 25.18 4.10
CA PRO A 128 -22.16 24.55 2.91
C PRO A 128 -21.93 23.03 2.83
N SER A 129 -20.78 22.54 3.30
CA SER A 129 -20.45 21.11 3.29
C SER A 129 -21.15 20.27 4.35
N LEU A 130 -21.78 20.90 5.36
CA LEU A 130 -22.47 20.23 6.46
C LEU A 130 -23.98 20.53 6.48
N ALA A 131 -24.43 21.62 5.86
CA ALA A 131 -25.83 22.04 5.85
C ALA A 131 -26.78 20.98 5.25
N GLU A 132 -26.32 20.22 4.25
CA GLU A 132 -27.10 19.13 3.64
C GLU A 132 -27.14 17.86 4.51
N ILE A 133 -26.23 17.73 5.48
CA ILE A 133 -26.09 16.55 6.34
C ILE A 133 -26.75 16.80 7.71
N LEU A 134 -26.55 17.99 8.28
CA LEU A 134 -27.01 18.40 9.61
C LEU A 134 -28.39 19.08 9.52
N THR A 135 -29.40 18.34 9.05
CA THR A 135 -30.74 18.87 8.76
C THR A 135 -31.74 18.70 9.91
N ASN A 136 -31.51 17.75 10.82
CA ASN A 136 -32.46 17.35 11.86
C ASN A 136 -31.89 17.60 13.28
N PRO A 137 -32.11 18.77 13.89
CA PRO A 137 -31.65 19.04 15.26
C PRO A 137 -32.53 18.33 16.30
N CYS A 138 -31.92 17.77 17.35
CA CYS A 138 -32.63 17.04 18.42
C CYS A 138 -32.94 17.94 19.64
N ASP A 139 -31.91 18.61 20.17
CA ASP A 139 -31.92 19.32 21.47
C ASP A 139 -31.16 20.66 21.41
N GLY A 140 -30.95 21.20 20.22
CA GLY A 140 -30.24 22.47 19.98
C GLY A 140 -28.71 22.34 19.91
N HIS A 141 -28.14 21.27 20.45
CA HIS A 141 -26.70 21.00 20.40
C HIS A 141 -26.34 19.69 19.69
N SER A 142 -27.32 18.81 19.43
CA SER A 142 -27.14 17.54 18.74
C SER A 142 -27.97 17.45 17.47
N TYR A 143 -27.51 16.63 16.52
CA TYR A 143 -28.17 16.38 15.24
C TYR A 143 -28.39 14.90 15.01
N GLN A 144 -29.58 14.54 14.56
CA GLN A 144 -29.87 13.21 14.03
C GLN A 144 -29.24 13.09 12.64
N ILE A 145 -28.50 12.01 12.44
CA ILE A 145 -27.75 11.72 11.23
C ILE A 145 -28.35 10.51 10.54
N ASP A 146 -28.66 10.66 9.25
CA ASP A 146 -28.99 9.51 8.41
C ASP A 146 -27.77 8.55 8.35
N PRO A 147 -27.94 7.25 8.64
CA PRO A 147 -26.86 6.27 8.53
C PRO A 147 -26.08 6.29 7.20
N GLY A 148 -26.74 6.60 6.08
CA GLY A 148 -26.11 6.74 4.76
C GLY A 148 -25.18 7.95 4.65
N HIS A 149 -25.41 9.00 5.45
CA HIS A 149 -24.56 10.19 5.50
C HIS A 149 -23.38 10.06 6.48
N ARG A 150 -23.24 8.97 7.24
CA ARG A 150 -22.16 8.77 8.23
C ARG A 150 -20.77 9.05 7.65
N GLY A 151 -20.46 8.60 6.43
CA GLY A 151 -19.16 8.85 5.80
C GLY A 151 -18.97 10.25 5.26
N ALA A 152 -20.00 10.80 4.61
CA ALA A 152 -19.99 12.19 4.15
C ALA A 152 -19.79 13.14 5.33
N LEU A 153 -20.43 12.86 6.47
CA LEU A 153 -20.27 13.60 7.72
C LEU A 153 -18.82 13.57 8.20
N LYS A 154 -18.19 12.39 8.30
CA LYS A 154 -16.79 12.25 8.75
C LYS A 154 -15.83 13.06 7.88
N VAL A 155 -15.96 12.93 6.56
CA VAL A 155 -15.13 13.69 5.59
C VAL A 155 -15.36 15.19 5.75
N ALA A 156 -16.61 15.64 5.83
CA ALA A 156 -16.95 17.05 5.98
C ALA A 156 -16.40 17.62 7.30
N MET A 157 -16.56 16.89 8.40
CA MET A 157 -16.08 17.28 9.73
C MET A 157 -14.54 17.38 9.78
N ILE A 158 -13.82 16.41 9.20
CA ILE A 158 -12.35 16.45 9.06
C ILE A 158 -11.89 17.67 8.24
N ARG A 159 -12.52 17.92 7.08
CA ARG A 159 -12.20 19.08 6.24
C ARG A 159 -12.46 20.41 6.94
N ASN A 160 -13.40 20.42 7.88
CA ASN A 160 -13.73 21.58 8.69
C ASN A 160 -12.85 21.70 9.95
N GLY A 161 -11.96 20.75 10.21
CA GLY A 161 -10.98 20.74 11.31
C GLY A 161 -11.45 20.06 12.60
N PHE A 162 -12.61 19.41 12.59
CA PHE A 162 -13.26 18.82 13.78
C PHE A 162 -13.58 17.34 13.57
N PRO A 163 -12.58 16.45 13.49
CA PRO A 163 -12.83 15.02 13.36
C PRO A 163 -13.68 14.48 14.52
N ILE A 164 -14.69 13.68 14.18
CA ILE A 164 -15.65 13.14 15.15
C ILE A 164 -15.15 11.82 15.74
N ALA A 165 -15.36 11.61 17.04
CA ALA A 165 -15.19 10.30 17.67
C ALA A 165 -16.38 9.40 17.32
N ASP A 166 -16.16 8.42 16.47
CA ASP A 166 -17.22 7.54 15.99
C ASP A 166 -17.41 6.34 16.93
N ARG A 167 -18.41 6.42 17.81
CA ARG A 167 -18.76 5.41 18.81
C ARG A 167 -20.04 4.65 18.46
N ALA A 168 -20.56 4.81 17.25
CA ALA A 168 -21.81 4.18 16.81
C ALA A 168 -21.69 2.67 16.53
N GLY A 169 -20.48 2.11 16.64
CA GLY A 169 -20.17 0.70 16.41
C GLY A 169 -20.28 0.27 14.95
N PHE A 170 -20.07 -1.03 14.74
CA PHE A 170 -20.14 -1.70 13.44
C PHE A 170 -21.26 -2.73 13.42
N ARG A 171 -21.88 -2.93 12.25
CA ARG A 171 -22.75 -4.09 12.01
C ARG A 171 -21.91 -5.37 12.03
N THR A 172 -22.43 -6.41 12.67
CA THR A 172 -21.76 -7.71 12.73
C THR A 172 -21.65 -8.35 11.35
N GLY A 173 -22.67 -8.16 10.51
CA GLY A 173 -22.85 -8.84 9.23
C GLY A 173 -23.37 -10.26 9.40
N ALA A 174 -23.73 -10.89 8.28
CA ALA A 174 -24.14 -12.28 8.25
C ALA A 174 -22.97 -13.20 8.64
N ALA A 175 -23.23 -14.20 9.48
CA ALA A 175 -22.20 -15.15 9.91
C ALA A 175 -21.80 -16.12 8.79
N ILE A 176 -20.55 -16.58 8.83
CA ILE A 176 -20.01 -17.67 8.00
C ILE A 176 -19.22 -18.63 8.88
N ASP A 177 -19.40 -19.93 8.66
CA ASP A 177 -18.57 -20.96 9.31
C ASP A 177 -17.25 -21.13 8.55
N LEU A 178 -16.28 -20.31 8.94
CA LEU A 178 -14.91 -20.34 8.41
C LEU A 178 -13.93 -20.73 9.52
N HIS A 179 -13.07 -21.71 9.23
CA HIS A 179 -11.95 -22.11 10.07
C HIS A 179 -10.77 -22.61 9.22
N PHE A 180 -9.57 -22.59 9.80
CA PHE A 180 -8.41 -23.26 9.23
C PHE A 180 -8.54 -24.78 9.45
N PRO A 181 -8.39 -25.63 8.42
CA PRO A 181 -8.46 -27.08 8.59
C PRO A 181 -7.42 -27.57 9.61
N GLU A 182 -7.82 -28.48 10.52
CA GLU A 182 -6.96 -29.01 11.59
C GLU A 182 -5.70 -29.70 11.06
N ASP A 183 -5.80 -30.31 9.87
CA ASP A 183 -4.68 -30.98 9.19
C ASP A 183 -3.77 -30.01 8.40
N SER A 184 -4.04 -28.70 8.43
CA SER A 184 -3.22 -27.73 7.70
C SER A 184 -2.00 -27.30 8.52
N GLU A 185 -0.83 -27.24 7.87
CA GLU A 185 0.39 -26.62 8.45
C GLU A 185 0.30 -25.08 8.51
N PHE A 186 -0.91 -24.52 8.40
CA PHE A 186 -1.12 -23.08 8.32
C PHE A 186 -1.05 -22.46 9.71
N ALA A 187 -0.06 -21.58 9.89
CA ALA A 187 0.03 -20.72 11.07
C ALA A 187 0.37 -19.30 10.61
N LEU A 188 -0.29 -18.33 11.25
CA LEU A 188 0.10 -16.93 11.11
C LEU A 188 1.50 -16.75 11.72
N ARG A 189 2.33 -15.97 11.04
CA ARG A 189 3.60 -15.49 11.62
C ARG A 189 3.30 -14.48 12.73
N ASN A 190 4.21 -14.31 13.67
CA ASN A 190 4.02 -13.38 14.81
C ASN A 190 3.54 -11.99 14.37
N TYR A 191 4.20 -11.36 13.40
CA TYR A 191 3.78 -10.04 12.91
C TYR A 191 2.42 -10.04 12.20
N GLN A 192 2.01 -11.16 11.60
CA GLN A 192 0.70 -11.31 10.97
C GLN A 192 -0.37 -11.42 12.05
N ASP A 193 -0.10 -12.20 13.10
CA ASP A 193 -0.98 -12.33 14.26
C ASP A 193 -1.13 -10.99 15.00
N GLU A 194 -0.02 -10.30 15.29
CA GLU A 194 -0.02 -8.95 15.84
C GLU A 194 -0.84 -7.97 14.99
N SER A 195 -0.74 -8.06 13.65
CA SER A 195 -1.52 -7.19 12.76
C SER A 195 -3.02 -7.49 12.80
N VAL A 196 -3.40 -8.76 13.02
CA VAL A 196 -4.80 -9.18 13.21
C VAL A 196 -5.30 -8.71 14.58
N GLU A 197 -4.53 -8.88 15.65
CA GLU A 197 -4.87 -8.41 17.00
C GLU A 197 -5.03 -6.88 17.04
N ALA A 198 -4.15 -6.14 16.37
CA ALA A 198 -4.21 -4.68 16.28
C ALA A 198 -5.53 -4.17 15.69
N PHE A 199 -6.22 -4.96 14.87
CA PHE A 199 -7.53 -4.61 14.32
C PHE A 199 -8.65 -4.60 15.37
N PHE A 200 -8.52 -5.41 16.43
CA PHE A 200 -9.50 -5.53 17.50
C PHE A 200 -9.19 -4.65 18.71
N ALA A 201 -7.98 -4.11 18.80
CA ALA A 201 -7.61 -3.20 19.88
C ALA A 201 -8.58 -2.02 19.95
N ASP A 202 -9.16 -1.77 21.14
CA ASP A 202 -10.11 -0.68 21.34
C ASP A 202 -9.36 0.67 21.34
N GLN A 203 -9.16 1.20 20.14
CA GLN A 203 -8.65 2.54 19.91
C GLN A 203 -9.81 3.54 19.97
N GLY A 204 -10.45 3.69 21.14
CA GLY A 204 -11.35 4.81 21.47
C GLY A 204 -12.60 4.98 20.58
N GLY A 205 -12.93 3.97 19.77
CA GLY A 205 -14.02 3.97 18.80
C GLY A 205 -14.52 2.55 18.45
N GLY A 206 -14.18 1.54 19.26
CA GLY A 206 -14.79 0.21 19.21
C GLY A 206 -14.05 -0.87 18.41
N GLY A 207 -12.83 -0.59 17.90
CA GLY A 207 -12.07 -1.54 17.07
C GLY A 207 -12.79 -1.91 15.77
N GLY A 208 -12.09 -2.46 14.77
CA GLY A 208 -12.75 -2.96 13.55
C GLY A 208 -12.65 -2.08 12.30
N SER A 209 -11.76 -1.09 12.28
CA SER A 209 -11.46 -0.31 11.08
C SER A 209 -10.02 0.18 11.11
N GLY A 210 -9.27 -0.05 10.03
CA GLY A 210 -7.87 0.39 9.98
C GLY A 210 -7.11 -0.06 8.73
N VAL A 211 -5.92 0.48 8.57
CA VAL A 211 -4.98 0.15 7.49
C VAL A 211 -3.78 -0.59 8.05
N VAL A 212 -3.50 -1.77 7.49
CA VAL A 212 -2.32 -2.57 7.73
C VAL A 212 -1.34 -2.35 6.58
N VAL A 213 -0.16 -1.84 6.92
CA VAL A 213 0.92 -1.60 5.98
C VAL A 213 1.94 -2.72 6.10
N LEU A 214 1.94 -3.59 5.10
CA LEU A 214 2.85 -4.73 5.03
C LEU A 214 3.48 -4.79 3.65
N PRO A 215 4.80 -4.96 3.57
CA PRO A 215 5.45 -5.01 2.29
C PRO A 215 5.00 -6.24 1.50
N CYS A 216 5.26 -6.15 0.21
CA CYS A 216 5.01 -7.25 -0.70
C CYS A 216 5.77 -8.52 -0.27
N GLY A 217 5.08 -9.66 -0.29
CA GLY A 217 5.63 -10.95 0.19
C GLY A 217 5.45 -11.22 1.68
N ALA A 218 5.09 -10.23 2.49
CA ALA A 218 4.82 -10.40 3.93
C ALA A 218 3.49 -11.14 4.24
N GLY A 219 2.67 -11.45 3.22
CA GLY A 219 1.41 -12.17 3.42
C GLY A 219 0.21 -11.27 3.76
N LYS A 220 0.03 -10.12 3.09
CA LYS A 220 -1.18 -9.28 3.21
C LYS A 220 -2.48 -10.09 3.06
N THR A 221 -2.53 -10.97 2.06
CA THR A 221 -3.67 -11.87 1.83
C THR A 221 -3.93 -12.76 3.04
N VAL A 222 -2.86 -13.33 3.62
CA VAL A 222 -2.91 -14.20 4.80
C VAL A 222 -3.45 -13.45 6.03
N VAL A 223 -3.04 -12.19 6.23
CA VAL A 223 -3.60 -11.32 7.29
C VAL A 223 -5.10 -11.09 7.09
N GLY A 224 -5.53 -10.82 5.86
CA GLY A 224 -6.95 -10.67 5.56
C GLY A 224 -7.74 -11.95 5.83
N ILE A 225 -7.21 -13.12 5.46
CA ILE A 225 -7.83 -14.42 5.76
C ILE A 225 -7.89 -14.66 7.28
N GLY A 226 -6.81 -14.37 8.01
CA GLY A 226 -6.76 -14.43 9.48
C GLY A 226 -7.85 -13.57 10.14
N LEU A 227 -8.09 -12.38 9.59
CA LEU A 227 -9.15 -11.52 10.09
C LEU A 227 -10.56 -12.07 9.79
N ILE A 228 -10.77 -12.65 8.60
CA ILE A 228 -12.05 -13.29 8.24
C ILE A 228 -12.32 -14.48 9.17
N GLU A 229 -11.32 -15.31 9.46
CA GLU A 229 -11.44 -16.44 10.39
C GLU A 229 -11.80 -15.96 11.80
N LYS A 230 -11.19 -14.89 12.28
CA LYS A 230 -11.48 -14.38 13.62
C LYS A 230 -12.84 -13.69 13.74
N LEU A 231 -13.30 -13.02 12.67
CA LEU A 231 -14.61 -12.34 12.65
C LEU A 231 -15.79 -13.26 12.29
N LYS A 232 -15.55 -14.33 11.53
CA LYS A 232 -16.56 -15.31 11.07
C LYS A 232 -17.79 -14.66 10.45
N CYS A 233 -17.58 -13.65 9.61
CA CYS A 233 -18.64 -12.93 8.92
C CYS A 233 -18.43 -12.86 7.39
N GLN A 234 -19.54 -12.67 6.67
CA GLN A 234 -19.52 -12.47 5.22
C GLN A 234 -18.65 -11.26 4.87
N THR A 235 -17.80 -11.43 3.86
CA THR A 235 -16.74 -10.48 3.55
C THR A 235 -16.72 -10.12 2.07
N LEU A 236 -16.65 -8.82 1.80
CA LEU A 236 -16.39 -8.27 0.47
C LEU A 236 -14.92 -7.87 0.37
N ILE A 237 -14.22 -8.38 -0.65
CA ILE A 237 -12.82 -8.06 -0.90
C ILE A 237 -12.73 -7.30 -2.22
N LEU A 238 -12.18 -6.10 -2.20
CA LEU A 238 -12.00 -5.24 -3.37
C LEU A 238 -10.53 -5.18 -3.76
N ALA A 239 -10.23 -5.55 -5.00
CA ALA A 239 -8.87 -5.67 -5.51
C ALA A 239 -8.66 -4.87 -6.81
N PRO A 240 -7.41 -4.50 -7.16
CA PRO A 240 -7.14 -3.61 -8.30
C PRO A 240 -7.40 -4.24 -9.67
N ASN A 241 -7.23 -5.56 -9.80
CA ASN A 241 -7.33 -6.27 -11.08
C ASN A 241 -7.80 -7.72 -10.91
N ILE A 242 -8.20 -8.32 -12.03
CA ILE A 242 -8.74 -9.69 -12.08
C ILE A 242 -7.76 -10.76 -11.59
N THR A 243 -6.45 -10.55 -11.80
CA THR A 243 -5.42 -11.48 -11.33
C THR A 243 -5.40 -11.53 -9.81
N SER A 244 -5.50 -10.36 -9.16
CA SER A 244 -5.55 -10.24 -7.70
C SER A 244 -6.80 -10.91 -7.16
N VAL A 245 -7.95 -10.72 -7.82
CA VAL A 245 -9.22 -11.36 -7.45
C VAL A 245 -9.11 -12.89 -7.44
N ARG A 246 -8.57 -13.47 -8.52
CA ARG A 246 -8.37 -14.92 -8.63
C ARG A 246 -7.37 -15.45 -7.61
N GLN A 247 -6.32 -14.69 -7.32
CA GLN A 247 -5.35 -15.05 -6.29
C GLN A 247 -6.00 -15.09 -4.90
N TRP A 248 -6.76 -14.07 -4.52
CA TRP A 248 -7.52 -14.05 -3.27
C TRP A 248 -8.44 -15.27 -3.17
N ARG A 249 -9.23 -15.54 -4.21
CA ARG A 249 -10.12 -16.72 -4.26
C ARG A 249 -9.35 -18.01 -4.02
N LYS A 250 -8.23 -18.20 -4.73
CA LYS A 250 -7.38 -19.40 -4.58
C LYS A 250 -6.80 -19.55 -3.18
N GLU A 251 -6.28 -18.48 -2.59
CA GLU A 251 -5.68 -18.52 -1.25
C GLU A 251 -6.73 -18.75 -0.15
N ILE A 252 -7.93 -18.16 -0.27
CA ILE A 252 -9.04 -18.42 0.67
C ILE A 252 -9.42 -19.89 0.64
N ILE A 253 -9.68 -20.46 -0.56
CA ILE A 253 -10.06 -21.88 -0.70
C ILE A 253 -8.92 -22.80 -0.24
N ARG A 254 -7.67 -22.41 -0.48
CA ARG A 254 -6.50 -23.20 -0.08
C ARG A 254 -6.35 -23.31 1.43
N TRP A 255 -6.54 -22.20 2.14
CA TRP A 255 -6.22 -22.12 3.57
C TRP A 255 -7.42 -22.33 4.48
N THR A 256 -8.65 -22.30 3.96
CA THR A 256 -9.87 -22.40 4.77
C THR A 256 -10.68 -23.65 4.42
N ASN A 257 -11.69 -23.95 5.21
CA ASN A 257 -12.67 -25.02 4.95
C ASN A 257 -13.71 -24.67 3.85
N LEU A 258 -13.64 -23.48 3.24
CA LEU A 258 -14.63 -23.03 2.26
C LEU A 258 -14.43 -23.68 0.89
N ASP A 259 -15.55 -23.99 0.23
CA ASP A 259 -15.55 -24.51 -1.13
C ASP A 259 -15.67 -23.42 -2.21
N GLU A 260 -15.57 -23.84 -3.48
CA GLU A 260 -15.66 -22.96 -4.65
C GLU A 260 -16.99 -22.21 -4.79
N SER A 261 -18.08 -22.72 -4.20
CA SER A 261 -19.40 -22.10 -4.24
C SER A 261 -19.58 -21.01 -3.19
N GLN A 262 -18.78 -21.05 -2.12
CA GLN A 262 -18.81 -20.07 -1.03
C GLN A 262 -17.88 -18.87 -1.27
N VAL A 263 -16.99 -18.96 -2.27
CA VAL A 263 -16.03 -17.91 -2.63
C VAL A 263 -16.21 -17.49 -4.11
N ALA A 264 -16.91 -16.39 -4.33
CA ALA A 264 -17.27 -15.92 -5.66
C ALA A 264 -16.31 -14.86 -6.24
N GLU A 265 -16.13 -14.90 -7.55
CA GLU A 265 -15.49 -13.84 -8.34
C GLU A 265 -16.57 -12.88 -8.84
N TYR A 266 -16.43 -11.58 -8.54
CA TYR A 266 -17.28 -10.53 -9.10
C TYR A 266 -16.48 -9.59 -10.00
N SER A 267 -16.48 -9.89 -11.29
CA SER A 267 -15.70 -9.24 -12.33
C SER A 267 -16.54 -8.90 -13.57
N GLY A 268 -15.93 -8.25 -14.56
CA GLY A 268 -16.64 -7.96 -15.82
C GLY A 268 -17.12 -9.22 -16.55
N ALA A 269 -16.51 -10.37 -16.26
CA ALA A 269 -16.81 -11.66 -16.89
C ALA A 269 -17.76 -12.55 -16.06
N CYS A 270 -17.73 -12.44 -14.74
CA CYS A 270 -18.49 -13.29 -13.80
C CYS A 270 -19.17 -12.39 -12.75
N LYS A 271 -20.47 -12.59 -12.48
CA LYS A 271 -21.27 -11.72 -11.61
C LYS A 271 -21.94 -12.51 -10.50
N ASP A 272 -21.18 -13.43 -9.91
CA ASP A 272 -21.67 -14.30 -8.86
C ASP A 272 -21.40 -13.66 -7.49
N ILE A 273 -22.32 -13.85 -6.54
CA ILE A 273 -22.20 -13.38 -5.17
C ILE A 273 -22.28 -14.59 -4.25
N ALA A 274 -21.37 -14.65 -3.29
CA ALA A 274 -21.31 -15.69 -2.28
C ALA A 274 -20.92 -15.08 -0.91
N PRO A 275 -20.98 -15.85 0.19
CA PRO A 275 -20.61 -15.37 1.52
C PRO A 275 -19.24 -14.68 1.57
N ILE A 276 -18.26 -15.14 0.79
CA ILE A 276 -17.04 -14.39 0.50
C ILE A 276 -17.08 -13.99 -0.98
N THR A 277 -17.07 -12.69 -1.26
CA THR A 277 -17.09 -12.18 -2.64
C THR A 277 -15.85 -11.34 -2.88
N VAL A 278 -15.14 -11.64 -3.96
CA VAL A 278 -13.91 -10.93 -4.35
C VAL A 278 -14.16 -10.19 -5.66
N ALA A 279 -14.10 -8.86 -5.63
CA ALA A 279 -14.46 -7.99 -6.74
C ALA A 279 -13.32 -7.05 -7.17
N THR A 280 -13.38 -6.58 -8.41
CA THR A 280 -12.44 -5.55 -8.91
C THR A 280 -12.93 -4.13 -8.62
N TYR A 281 -12.05 -3.17 -8.33
CA TYR A 281 -12.44 -1.76 -8.18
C TYR A 281 -13.14 -1.18 -9.42
N GLN A 282 -12.78 -1.67 -10.62
CA GLN A 282 -13.36 -1.17 -11.87
C GLN A 282 -14.86 -1.48 -11.99
N ILE A 283 -15.32 -2.62 -11.46
CA ILE A 283 -16.74 -2.98 -11.56
C ILE A 283 -17.62 -2.16 -10.63
N THR A 284 -17.10 -1.80 -9.46
CA THR A 284 -17.77 -0.85 -8.55
C THR A 284 -17.85 0.56 -9.16
N ALA A 285 -16.91 0.92 -10.03
CA ALA A 285 -16.88 2.21 -10.72
C ALA A 285 -17.63 2.23 -12.07
N HIS A 286 -18.21 1.10 -12.49
CA HIS A 286 -18.88 0.99 -13.79
C HIS A 286 -20.19 1.79 -13.82
N ARG A 287 -20.38 2.57 -14.89
CA ARG A 287 -21.62 3.28 -15.21
C ARG A 287 -21.99 3.02 -16.66
N LYS A 288 -23.28 2.87 -16.95
CA LYS A 288 -23.81 2.77 -18.33
C LYS A 288 -23.66 4.08 -19.11
N SER A 289 -23.65 5.23 -18.42
CA SER A 289 -23.40 6.57 -18.97
C SER A 289 -22.72 7.47 -17.91
N LYS A 290 -22.06 8.57 -18.32
CA LYS A 290 -21.47 9.55 -17.39
C LYS A 290 -22.50 10.17 -16.42
N THR A 291 -23.77 10.17 -16.81
CA THR A 291 -24.90 10.77 -16.09
C THR A 291 -25.73 9.78 -15.29
N GLU A 292 -25.50 8.48 -15.41
CA GLU A 292 -26.24 7.44 -14.67
C GLU A 292 -25.48 7.00 -13.42
N ASP A 293 -26.25 6.51 -12.45
CA ASP A 293 -25.72 5.95 -11.20
C ASP A 293 -24.93 4.66 -11.45
N PHE A 294 -24.10 4.30 -10.49
CA PHE A 294 -23.21 3.16 -10.62
C PHE A 294 -24.00 1.85 -10.51
N THR A 295 -24.01 1.07 -11.59
CA THR A 295 -24.93 -0.07 -11.80
C THR A 295 -24.78 -1.24 -10.84
N HIS A 296 -23.72 -1.27 -10.04
CA HIS A 296 -23.38 -2.39 -9.17
C HIS A 296 -23.15 -1.99 -7.72
N LEU A 297 -23.25 -0.69 -7.37
CA LEU A 297 -23.03 -0.24 -5.99
C LEU A 297 -24.18 -0.65 -5.07
N ASP A 298 -25.42 -0.48 -5.51
CA ASP A 298 -26.62 -0.84 -4.72
C ASP A 298 -26.58 -2.32 -4.33
N LEU A 299 -26.20 -3.18 -5.28
CA LEU A 299 -26.07 -4.61 -5.06
C LEU A 299 -25.06 -4.95 -3.95
N PHE A 300 -23.94 -4.24 -3.84
CA PHE A 300 -23.02 -4.46 -2.72
C PHE A 300 -23.50 -3.81 -1.41
N ALA A 301 -24.21 -2.69 -1.50
CA ALA A 301 -24.74 -1.99 -0.33
C ALA A 301 -25.86 -2.79 0.37
N ASP A 302 -26.66 -3.53 -0.40
CA ASP A 302 -27.80 -4.33 0.06
C ASP A 302 -27.39 -5.66 0.74
N HIS A 303 -26.18 -6.16 0.49
CA HIS A 303 -25.67 -7.38 1.13
C HIS A 303 -25.13 -7.13 2.54
N ASP A 304 -25.37 -8.07 3.46
CA ASP A 304 -25.03 -7.94 4.88
C ASP A 304 -23.56 -8.29 5.20
N TRP A 305 -22.63 -7.58 4.56
CA TRP A 305 -21.20 -7.76 4.83
C TRP A 305 -20.85 -7.33 6.25
N GLY A 306 -20.09 -8.15 6.96
CA GLY A 306 -19.52 -7.82 8.27
C GLY A 306 -18.14 -7.17 8.19
N LEU A 307 -17.42 -7.42 7.09
CA LEU A 307 -16.09 -6.90 6.81
C LEU A 307 -15.97 -6.52 5.32
N ILE A 308 -15.28 -5.41 5.06
CA ILE A 308 -14.81 -5.05 3.72
C ILE A 308 -13.29 -4.94 3.74
N ILE A 309 -12.62 -5.65 2.84
CA ILE A 309 -11.17 -5.60 2.66
C ILE A 309 -10.86 -4.84 1.37
N TYR A 310 -10.01 -3.83 1.48
CA TYR A 310 -9.47 -3.06 0.36
C TYR A 310 -8.03 -3.49 0.12
N ASP A 311 -7.76 -4.19 -0.97
CA ASP A 311 -6.40 -4.59 -1.36
C ASP A 311 -5.75 -3.50 -2.23
N GLU A 312 -4.46 -3.28 -2.02
CA GLU A 312 -3.67 -2.18 -2.58
C GLU A 312 -4.38 -0.83 -2.49
N VAL A 313 -4.76 -0.46 -1.27
CA VAL A 313 -5.56 0.74 -0.94
C VAL A 313 -5.04 2.04 -1.57
N HIS A 314 -3.73 2.15 -1.78
CA HIS A 314 -3.11 3.30 -2.44
C HIS A 314 -3.62 3.52 -3.88
N MET A 315 -4.16 2.47 -4.52
CA MET A 315 -4.74 2.48 -5.86
C MET A 315 -6.23 2.84 -5.89
N LEU A 316 -6.84 3.17 -4.73
CA LEU A 316 -8.27 3.42 -4.65
C LEU A 316 -8.73 4.52 -5.63
N PRO A 317 -9.66 4.22 -6.55
CA PRO A 317 -10.23 5.21 -7.45
C PRO A 317 -11.26 6.11 -6.73
N ALA A 318 -11.37 7.38 -7.13
CA ALA A 318 -12.36 8.34 -6.57
C ALA A 318 -13.82 7.84 -6.53
N PRO A 319 -14.32 7.05 -7.50
CA PRO A 319 -15.63 6.39 -7.40
C PRO A 319 -15.77 5.44 -6.20
N VAL A 320 -14.73 4.66 -5.91
CA VAL A 320 -14.73 3.70 -4.80
C VAL A 320 -14.68 4.43 -3.47
N PHE A 321 -14.04 5.60 -3.40
CA PHE A 321 -14.11 6.47 -2.22
C PHE A 321 -15.55 6.83 -1.83
N ARG A 322 -16.41 7.14 -2.82
CA ARG A 322 -17.82 7.44 -2.54
C ARG A 322 -18.56 6.24 -1.97
N PHE A 323 -18.42 5.08 -2.61
CA PHE A 323 -18.98 3.83 -2.11
C PHE A 323 -18.51 3.48 -0.69
N THR A 324 -17.21 3.61 -0.41
CA THR A 324 -16.67 3.40 0.93
C THR A 324 -17.30 4.35 1.96
N ALA A 325 -17.61 5.59 1.57
CA ALA A 325 -18.29 6.55 2.44
C ALA A 325 -19.76 6.17 2.71
N GLU A 326 -20.44 5.51 1.78
CA GLU A 326 -21.82 5.03 1.95
C GLU A 326 -21.90 3.82 2.89
N ILE A 327 -20.81 3.06 3.04
CA ILE A 327 -20.77 1.79 3.79
C ILE A 327 -20.02 1.90 5.14
N GLN A 328 -20.06 3.08 5.75
CA GLN A 328 -19.31 3.33 6.99
C GLN A 328 -19.77 2.51 8.21
N ALA A 329 -20.95 1.88 8.15
CA ALA A 329 -21.47 1.02 9.22
C ALA A 329 -20.79 -0.36 9.31
N ARG A 330 -19.95 -0.75 8.35
CA ARG A 330 -19.30 -2.08 8.29
C ARG A 330 -17.83 -2.01 8.69
N ARG A 331 -17.24 -3.10 9.18
CA ARG A 331 -15.79 -3.11 9.49
C ARG A 331 -14.96 -2.99 8.20
N ARG A 332 -13.81 -2.32 8.26
CA ARG A 332 -12.99 -2.02 7.07
C ARG A 332 -11.51 -2.27 7.30
N LEU A 333 -10.92 -3.13 6.50
CA LEU A 333 -9.47 -3.37 6.49
C LEU A 333 -8.88 -2.82 5.20
N GLY A 334 -7.90 -1.94 5.32
CA GLY A 334 -7.02 -1.56 4.22
C GLY A 334 -5.74 -2.38 4.23
N LEU A 335 -5.40 -3.05 3.14
CA LEU A 335 -4.15 -3.77 2.96
C LEU A 335 -3.30 -3.09 1.90
N THR A 336 -2.13 -2.60 2.28
CA THR A 336 -1.24 -1.94 1.32
C THR A 336 0.21 -2.16 1.69
N ALA A 337 1.09 -2.13 0.70
CA ALA A 337 2.53 -2.09 0.97
C ALA A 337 3.07 -0.66 1.08
N THR A 338 2.26 0.33 0.69
CA THR A 338 2.58 1.74 0.81
C THR A 338 1.33 2.57 1.10
N LEU A 339 1.48 3.62 1.89
CA LEU A 339 0.45 4.64 2.05
C LEU A 339 0.61 5.79 1.04
N VAL A 340 1.79 5.92 0.42
CA VAL A 340 2.05 7.06 -0.46
C VAL A 340 1.27 6.97 -1.76
N ARG A 341 0.55 8.04 -2.07
CA ARG A 341 -0.25 8.15 -3.30
C ARG A 341 0.36 9.17 -4.25
N GLU A 342 0.35 8.87 -5.54
CA GLU A 342 0.87 9.79 -6.58
C GLU A 342 0.08 11.10 -6.66
N ASP A 343 -1.18 11.10 -6.23
CA ASP A 343 -2.05 12.28 -6.19
C ASP A 343 -1.97 13.06 -4.86
N GLY A 344 -1.19 12.57 -3.88
CA GLY A 344 -1.02 13.19 -2.56
C GLY A 344 -2.27 13.17 -1.68
N ARG A 345 -3.26 12.31 -1.96
CA ARG A 345 -4.55 12.26 -1.22
C ARG A 345 -4.64 11.07 -0.26
N GLU A 346 -3.54 10.78 0.42
CA GLU A 346 -3.39 9.66 1.37
C GLU A 346 -4.32 9.85 2.57
N ASP A 347 -4.48 11.09 3.00
CA ASP A 347 -5.37 11.54 4.07
C ASP A 347 -6.82 11.08 3.89
N GLU A 348 -7.29 10.96 2.65
CA GLU A 348 -8.65 10.49 2.36
C GLU A 348 -8.82 9.00 2.65
N VAL A 349 -7.73 8.22 2.56
CA VAL A 349 -7.74 6.78 2.88
C VAL A 349 -7.95 6.60 4.38
N PHE A 350 -7.19 7.31 5.21
CA PHE A 350 -7.34 7.22 6.67
C PHE A 350 -8.70 7.70 7.15
N THR A 351 -9.22 8.73 6.49
CA THR A 351 -10.55 9.28 6.77
C THR A 351 -11.66 8.25 6.57
N LEU A 352 -11.59 7.46 5.50
CA LEU A 352 -12.67 6.55 5.12
C LEU A 352 -12.49 5.12 5.64
N ILE A 353 -11.27 4.59 5.63
CA ILE A 353 -11.02 3.21 6.04
C ILE A 353 -10.78 3.18 7.54
N GLY A 354 -9.87 4.01 8.04
CA GLY A 354 -9.49 4.08 9.43
C GLY A 354 -8.00 4.39 9.61
N PRO A 355 -7.55 4.52 10.87
CA PRO A 355 -6.16 4.81 11.18
C PRO A 355 -5.22 3.70 10.70
N ARG A 356 -3.93 4.00 10.64
CA ARG A 356 -2.91 2.97 10.46
C ARG A 356 -2.80 2.14 11.75
N ILE A 357 -3.26 0.90 11.71
CA ILE A 357 -3.30 0.02 12.90
C ILE A 357 -2.05 -0.85 13.02
N TYR A 358 -1.37 -1.10 11.90
CA TYR A 358 -0.12 -1.86 11.89
C TYR A 358 0.76 -1.38 10.74
N ASP A 359 2.08 -1.34 10.98
CA ASP A 359 3.08 -1.04 9.95
C ASP A 359 4.34 -1.83 10.25
N MET A 360 4.77 -2.61 9.26
CA MET A 360 6.03 -3.33 9.33
C MET A 360 6.97 -2.82 8.25
N PRO A 361 8.02 -2.07 8.61
CA PRO A 361 9.03 -1.64 7.66
C PRO A 361 9.69 -2.83 6.96
N TRP A 362 9.99 -2.68 5.68
CA TRP A 362 10.67 -3.68 4.85
C TRP A 362 11.93 -4.25 5.51
N ARG A 363 12.76 -3.38 6.11
CA ARG A 363 14.04 -3.72 6.74
C ARG A 363 13.91 -4.65 7.93
N ASP A 364 12.81 -4.57 8.68
CA ASP A 364 12.62 -5.42 9.85
C ASP A 364 12.32 -6.85 9.40
N LEU A 365 11.53 -7.02 8.34
CA LEU A 365 11.29 -8.31 7.69
C LEU A 365 12.54 -8.89 6.99
N GLU A 366 13.37 -8.04 6.41
CA GLU A 366 14.66 -8.44 5.84
C GLU A 366 15.62 -8.95 6.93
N ARG A 367 15.69 -8.26 8.08
CA ARG A 367 16.51 -8.67 9.24
C ARG A 367 16.05 -9.99 9.84
N GLU A 368 14.74 -10.20 9.90
CA GLU A 368 14.13 -11.44 10.39
C GLU A 368 14.17 -12.58 9.34
N GLY A 369 14.71 -12.32 8.15
CA GLY A 369 14.88 -13.33 7.10
C GLY A 369 13.60 -13.69 6.36
N PHE A 370 12.51 -12.93 6.56
CA PHE A 370 11.24 -13.12 5.86
C PHE A 370 11.27 -12.60 4.43
N ILE A 371 12.16 -11.63 4.14
CA ILE A 371 12.36 -11.11 2.79
C ILE A 371 13.85 -11.12 2.39
N ALA A 372 14.10 -11.28 1.08
CA ALA A 372 15.43 -11.29 0.49
C ALA A 372 16.14 -9.93 0.63
N LYS A 373 17.44 -9.99 0.92
CA LYS A 373 18.35 -8.87 0.64
C LYS A 373 18.53 -8.73 -0.87
N VAL A 374 18.27 -7.54 -1.39
CA VAL A 374 18.38 -7.22 -2.82
C VAL A 374 19.48 -6.18 -3.01
N ARG A 375 20.48 -6.54 -3.80
CA ARG A 375 21.51 -5.64 -4.30
C ARG A 375 21.05 -5.02 -5.62
N CYS A 376 20.91 -3.69 -5.66
CA CYS A 376 20.56 -2.95 -6.86
C CYS A 376 21.82 -2.45 -7.58
N VAL A 377 21.95 -2.76 -8.87
CA VAL A 377 23.08 -2.37 -9.71
C VAL A 377 22.57 -1.61 -10.94
N GLU A 378 22.90 -0.33 -11.04
CA GLU A 378 22.67 0.50 -12.22
C GLU A 378 23.87 0.39 -13.17
N VAL A 379 23.65 -0.17 -14.35
CA VAL A 379 24.71 -0.25 -15.37
C VAL A 379 24.49 0.87 -16.39
N ARG A 380 25.42 1.81 -16.44
CA ARG A 380 25.37 2.95 -17.36
C ARG A 380 26.12 2.66 -18.64
N LEU A 381 25.43 2.82 -19.75
CA LEU A 381 25.91 2.51 -21.09
C LEU A 381 25.83 3.75 -21.97
N ASP A 382 26.86 3.99 -22.75
CA ASP A 382 26.88 5.07 -23.72
C ASP A 382 25.94 4.75 -24.88
N LEU A 383 25.30 5.79 -25.42
CA LEU A 383 24.57 5.68 -26.67
C LEU A 383 25.58 5.72 -27.84
N PRO A 384 25.55 4.73 -28.76
CA PRO A 384 26.40 4.72 -29.94
C PRO A 384 26.26 6.00 -30.75
N GLN A 385 27.35 6.45 -31.37
CA GLN A 385 27.39 7.73 -32.08
C GLN A 385 26.35 7.80 -33.21
N GLU A 386 26.10 6.69 -33.90
CA GLU A 386 25.09 6.56 -34.96
C GLU A 386 23.66 6.86 -34.47
N GLU A 387 23.35 6.52 -33.22
CA GLU A 387 22.03 6.74 -32.60
C GLU A 387 21.92 8.12 -31.92
N ARG A 388 23.04 8.78 -31.62
CA ARG A 388 23.06 10.10 -30.94
C ARG A 388 22.40 11.18 -31.78
N ASP A 389 22.67 11.23 -33.07
CA ASP A 389 22.06 12.23 -33.96
C ASP A 389 20.54 12.04 -34.07
N ALA A 390 20.09 10.78 -34.18
CA ALA A 390 18.67 10.45 -34.17
C ALA A 390 18.01 10.85 -32.84
N TYR A 391 18.70 10.63 -31.72
CA TYR A 391 18.22 11.02 -30.39
C TYR A 391 18.10 12.54 -30.24
N LEU A 392 19.11 13.33 -30.62
CA LEU A 392 19.09 14.79 -30.46
C LEU A 392 18.00 15.46 -31.29
N ASN A 393 17.71 14.93 -32.48
CA ASN A 393 16.68 15.45 -33.38
C ASN A 393 15.26 14.96 -33.05
N ALA A 394 15.12 14.00 -32.14
CA ALA A 394 13.83 13.42 -31.78
C ALA A 394 13.05 14.23 -30.73
N ASP A 395 11.72 14.14 -30.79
CA ASP A 395 10.87 14.65 -29.72
C ASP A 395 11.10 13.89 -28.39
N ARG A 396 10.49 14.36 -27.31
CA ARG A 396 10.69 13.80 -25.96
C ARG A 396 10.31 12.31 -25.85
N ARG A 397 9.30 11.86 -26.59
CA ARG A 397 8.79 10.47 -26.54
C ARG A 397 9.69 9.55 -27.35
N HIS A 398 10.12 10.00 -28.53
CA HIS A 398 11.04 9.28 -29.39
C HIS A 398 12.43 9.19 -28.78
N ARG A 399 12.92 10.25 -28.13
CA ARG A 399 14.17 10.23 -27.35
C ARG A 399 14.20 9.10 -26.34
N PHE A 400 13.17 9.00 -25.50
CA PHE A 400 13.10 7.94 -24.49
C PHE A 400 13.10 6.53 -25.12
N ARG A 401 12.45 6.36 -26.28
CA ARG A 401 12.47 5.10 -27.02
C ARG A 401 13.88 4.77 -27.54
N ILE A 402 14.53 5.72 -28.20
CA ILE A 402 15.89 5.53 -28.76
C ILE A 402 16.87 5.16 -27.64
N SER A 403 16.86 5.89 -26.53
CA SER A 403 17.72 5.57 -25.38
C SER A 403 17.37 4.23 -24.73
N SER A 404 16.09 3.84 -24.73
CA SER A 404 15.66 2.54 -24.19
C SER A 404 16.06 1.35 -25.06
N GLU A 405 16.01 1.51 -26.38
CA GLU A 405 16.36 0.49 -27.38
C GLU A 405 17.87 0.47 -27.72
N ASN A 406 18.71 1.14 -26.92
CA ASN A 406 20.17 1.19 -27.10
C ASN A 406 20.76 -0.23 -27.28
N PRO A 407 21.44 -0.53 -28.41
CA PRO A 407 21.96 -1.86 -28.70
C PRO A 407 23.03 -2.33 -27.71
N MET A 408 23.76 -1.43 -27.05
CA MET A 408 24.74 -1.78 -26.01
C MET A 408 24.10 -2.51 -24.83
N LYS A 409 22.79 -2.32 -24.60
CA LYS A 409 22.06 -3.02 -23.54
C LYS A 409 21.95 -4.52 -23.80
N LEU A 410 21.80 -4.93 -25.06
CA LEU A 410 21.77 -6.36 -25.41
C LEU A 410 23.15 -7.00 -25.20
N GLN A 411 24.23 -6.29 -25.55
CA GLN A 411 25.59 -6.77 -25.27
C GLN A 411 25.83 -6.94 -23.77
N ARG A 412 25.46 -5.95 -22.95
CA ARG A 412 25.58 -6.06 -21.50
C ARG A 412 24.71 -7.16 -20.91
N LEU A 413 23.51 -7.36 -21.45
CA LEU A 413 22.64 -8.44 -21.01
C LEU A 413 23.31 -9.81 -21.18
N HIS A 414 24.00 -10.07 -22.29
CA HIS A 414 24.77 -11.31 -22.47
C HIS A 414 25.82 -11.51 -21.37
N THR A 415 26.61 -10.48 -21.05
CA THR A 415 27.61 -10.57 -19.97
C THR A 415 26.96 -10.84 -18.60
N ILE A 416 25.78 -10.27 -18.33
CA ILE A 416 25.04 -10.53 -17.09
C ILE A 416 24.54 -11.98 -17.05
N LEU A 417 24.04 -12.51 -18.17
CA LEU A 417 23.61 -13.90 -18.27
C LEU A 417 24.78 -14.87 -18.03
N GLU A 418 25.96 -14.59 -18.58
CA GLU A 418 27.18 -15.37 -18.36
C GLU A 418 27.63 -15.31 -16.88
N ARG A 419 27.63 -14.12 -16.28
CA ARG A 419 27.98 -13.91 -14.86
C ARG A 419 27.09 -14.72 -13.92
N HIS A 420 25.83 -14.89 -14.30
CA HIS A 420 24.79 -15.60 -13.54
C HIS A 420 24.40 -16.92 -14.18
N ASN A 421 25.34 -17.59 -14.86
CA ASN A 421 25.06 -18.87 -15.48
C ASN A 421 24.58 -19.91 -14.45
N GLY A 422 23.52 -20.64 -14.80
CA GLY A 422 22.86 -21.60 -13.91
C GLY A 422 21.87 -20.98 -12.92
N GLU A 423 21.68 -19.65 -12.97
CA GLU A 423 20.67 -18.97 -12.16
C GLU A 423 19.35 -18.75 -12.92
N ARG A 424 18.28 -18.49 -12.16
CA ARG A 424 16.99 -18.10 -12.73
C ARG A 424 16.95 -16.59 -12.94
N ILE A 425 16.92 -16.18 -14.20
CA ILE A 425 17.04 -14.78 -14.61
C ILE A 425 15.74 -14.30 -15.27
N LEU A 426 15.15 -13.26 -14.70
CA LEU A 426 13.97 -12.60 -15.27
C LEU A 426 14.39 -11.33 -16.02
N VAL A 427 14.11 -11.24 -17.31
CA VAL A 427 14.39 -10.07 -18.13
C VAL A 427 13.11 -9.27 -18.37
N ILE A 428 13.10 -7.99 -18.01
CA ILE A 428 11.93 -7.12 -18.06
C ILE A 428 12.17 -5.98 -19.04
N GLY A 429 11.25 -5.78 -19.99
CA GLY A 429 11.33 -4.69 -20.96
C GLY A 429 9.98 -4.03 -21.28
N GLN A 430 10.03 -2.81 -21.78
CA GLN A 430 8.84 -2.05 -22.18
C GLN A 430 8.53 -2.22 -23.66
N TYR A 431 9.55 -2.30 -24.52
CA TYR A 431 9.38 -2.26 -25.97
C TYR A 431 9.37 -3.67 -26.57
N LEU A 432 8.26 -4.04 -27.21
CA LEU A 432 8.10 -5.39 -27.78
C LEU A 432 9.11 -5.70 -28.90
N LYS A 433 9.53 -4.70 -29.69
CA LYS A 433 10.55 -4.90 -30.73
C LYS A 433 11.87 -5.34 -30.08
N GLN A 434 12.39 -4.53 -29.16
CA GLN A 434 13.57 -4.87 -28.36
C GLN A 434 13.45 -6.25 -27.69
N LEU A 435 12.33 -6.56 -27.04
CA LEU A 435 12.17 -7.85 -26.36
C LEU A 435 12.17 -9.05 -27.30
N ARG A 436 11.64 -8.90 -28.52
CA ARG A 436 11.73 -9.94 -29.56
C ARG A 436 13.16 -10.12 -30.06
N ASP A 437 13.93 -9.03 -30.17
CA ASP A 437 15.34 -9.08 -30.54
C ASP A 437 16.18 -9.78 -29.47
N VAL A 438 15.93 -9.45 -28.20
CA VAL A 438 16.49 -10.09 -27.00
C VAL A 438 16.15 -11.59 -26.97
N SER A 439 14.86 -11.94 -27.15
CA SER A 439 14.39 -13.34 -27.17
C SER A 439 15.05 -14.15 -28.28
N ARG A 440 15.17 -13.61 -29.50
CA ARG A 440 15.89 -14.28 -30.60
C ARG A 440 17.37 -14.43 -30.33
N SER A 441 18.01 -13.43 -29.72
CA SER A 441 19.45 -13.45 -29.45
C SER A 441 19.84 -14.42 -28.34
N ILE A 442 18.99 -14.58 -27.31
CA ILE A 442 19.28 -15.42 -26.13
C ILE A 442 18.63 -16.80 -26.26
N GLY A 443 17.60 -16.95 -27.09
CA GLY A 443 16.82 -18.19 -27.22
C GLY A 443 15.85 -18.42 -26.05
N ALA A 444 15.45 -17.36 -25.34
CA ALA A 444 14.56 -17.45 -24.17
C ALA A 444 13.09 -17.12 -24.51
N PRO A 445 12.12 -17.76 -23.84
CA PRO A 445 10.69 -17.49 -24.05
C PRO A 445 10.29 -16.06 -23.66
N LEU A 446 9.34 -15.50 -24.40
CA LEU A 446 8.83 -14.14 -24.24
C LEU A 446 7.33 -14.13 -23.93
N ILE A 447 6.96 -13.58 -22.78
CA ILE A 447 5.56 -13.31 -22.40
C ILE A 447 5.20 -11.87 -22.74
N THR A 448 4.08 -11.70 -23.44
CA THR A 448 3.53 -10.39 -23.81
C THR A 448 2.08 -10.25 -23.35
N GLY A 449 1.49 -9.06 -23.54
CA GLY A 449 0.06 -8.85 -23.26
C GLY A 449 -0.88 -9.69 -24.14
N HIS A 450 -0.40 -10.22 -25.26
CA HIS A 450 -1.16 -11.10 -26.14
C HIS A 450 -0.96 -12.60 -25.82
N THR A 451 -0.03 -12.93 -24.93
CA THR A 451 0.18 -14.33 -24.52
C THR A 451 -1.05 -14.81 -23.74
N PRO A 452 -1.73 -15.88 -24.19
CA PRO A 452 -2.88 -16.47 -23.52
C PRO A 452 -2.56 -16.85 -22.07
N GLN A 453 -3.58 -16.82 -21.21
CA GLN A 453 -3.44 -17.07 -19.77
C GLN A 453 -2.84 -18.47 -19.50
N ASP A 454 -3.36 -19.51 -20.15
CA ASP A 454 -2.90 -20.89 -19.95
C ASP A 454 -1.43 -21.08 -20.37
N GLU A 455 -1.00 -20.41 -21.44
CA GLU A 455 0.40 -20.43 -21.90
C GLU A 455 1.30 -19.68 -20.91
N ARG A 456 0.83 -18.54 -20.41
CA ARG A 456 1.53 -17.77 -19.38
C ARG A 456 1.76 -18.59 -18.12
N GLU A 457 0.73 -19.29 -17.63
CA GLU A 457 0.82 -20.13 -16.44
C GLU A 457 1.80 -21.30 -16.63
N LYS A 458 1.80 -21.94 -17.81
CA LYS A 458 2.79 -22.97 -18.16
C LYS A 458 4.22 -22.45 -18.16
N LEU A 459 4.47 -21.30 -18.78
CA LEU A 459 5.81 -20.69 -18.83
C LEU A 459 6.30 -20.27 -17.43
N TYR A 460 5.41 -19.72 -16.60
CA TYR A 460 5.75 -19.40 -15.21
C TYR A 460 6.04 -20.65 -14.38
N ALA A 461 5.29 -21.73 -14.55
CA ALA A 461 5.57 -23.00 -13.89
C ALA A 461 6.92 -23.58 -14.33
N ALA A 462 7.20 -23.60 -15.63
CA ALA A 462 8.48 -24.09 -16.17
C ALA A 462 9.68 -23.27 -15.66
N PHE A 463 9.56 -21.94 -15.57
CA PHE A 463 10.60 -21.09 -14.98
C PHE A 463 10.76 -21.35 -13.47
N ARG A 464 9.65 -21.49 -12.73
CA ARG A 464 9.67 -21.78 -11.28
C ARG A 464 10.34 -23.13 -10.97
N ASN A 465 10.11 -24.14 -11.81
CA ASN A 465 10.71 -25.46 -11.69
C ASN A 465 12.17 -25.50 -12.18
N GLY A 466 12.67 -24.43 -12.79
CA GLY A 466 14.03 -24.35 -13.34
C GLY A 466 14.21 -25.04 -14.70
N GLU A 467 13.13 -25.49 -15.35
CA GLU A 467 13.16 -26.03 -16.72
C GLU A 467 13.56 -24.94 -17.73
N VAL A 468 13.14 -23.69 -17.45
CA VAL A 468 13.51 -22.50 -18.21
C VAL A 468 14.36 -21.60 -17.31
N PRO A 469 15.66 -21.44 -17.57
CA PRO A 469 16.54 -20.62 -16.72
C PRO A 469 16.34 -19.12 -16.95
N VAL A 470 15.91 -18.70 -18.14
CA VAL A 470 15.74 -17.29 -18.49
C VAL A 470 14.33 -17.07 -19.03
N LEU A 471 13.60 -16.12 -18.44
CA LEU A 471 12.27 -15.74 -18.90
C LEU A 471 12.21 -14.24 -19.21
N ILE A 472 11.62 -13.89 -20.35
CA ILE A 472 11.49 -12.50 -20.78
C ILE A 472 10.02 -12.07 -20.64
N VAL A 473 9.78 -10.94 -19.98
CA VAL A 473 8.42 -10.41 -19.76
C VAL A 473 8.32 -8.95 -20.22
N SER A 474 7.24 -8.63 -20.94
CA SER A 474 6.94 -7.24 -21.30
C SER A 474 6.21 -6.52 -20.16
N LYS A 475 6.33 -5.19 -20.07
CA LYS A 475 5.63 -4.36 -19.06
C LYS A 475 4.13 -4.67 -18.94
N VAL A 476 3.47 -5.02 -20.05
CA VAL A 476 2.04 -5.38 -20.08
C VAL A 476 1.79 -6.84 -19.68
N GLY A 477 2.74 -7.76 -19.95
CA GLY A 477 2.74 -9.11 -19.40
C GLY A 477 3.10 -9.15 -17.90
N ASN A 478 3.75 -8.10 -17.41
CA ASN A 478 4.29 -7.93 -16.05
C ASN A 478 3.25 -7.51 -15.00
N PHE A 479 1.96 -7.45 -15.36
CA PHE A 479 0.86 -7.14 -14.42
C PHE A 479 0.38 -8.36 -13.63
N ALA A 480 0.98 -9.54 -13.84
CA ALA A 480 0.69 -10.69 -12.99
C ALA A 480 1.34 -10.49 -11.62
N VAL A 481 0.49 -10.58 -10.58
CA VAL A 481 0.80 -10.42 -9.15
C VAL A 481 1.74 -11.52 -8.63
N ASP A 482 1.98 -12.54 -9.45
CA ASP A 482 2.72 -13.78 -9.15
C ASP A 482 3.84 -14.00 -10.18
N LEU A 483 4.80 -13.07 -10.24
CA LEU A 483 6.04 -13.30 -10.99
C LEU A 483 6.83 -14.42 -10.29
N PRO A 484 7.35 -15.41 -11.04
CA PRO A 484 8.00 -16.55 -10.44
C PRO A 484 9.35 -16.19 -9.81
N ASP A 485 9.73 -16.94 -8.76
CA ASP A 485 10.93 -16.70 -7.96
C ASP A 485 12.21 -16.70 -8.82
N ALA A 486 12.83 -15.52 -8.96
CA ALA A 486 14.11 -15.32 -9.63
C ALA A 486 15.20 -14.94 -8.62
N SER A 487 16.45 -15.31 -8.91
CA SER A 487 17.60 -14.79 -8.13
C SER A 487 18.16 -13.51 -8.75
N VAL A 488 17.92 -13.30 -10.05
CA VAL A 488 18.39 -12.14 -10.80
C VAL A 488 17.24 -11.57 -11.62
N ALA A 489 17.07 -10.25 -11.55
CA ALA A 489 16.15 -9.52 -12.41
C ALA A 489 16.92 -8.47 -13.20
N VAL A 490 16.70 -8.41 -14.52
CA VAL A 490 17.35 -7.44 -15.41
C VAL A 490 16.29 -6.58 -16.09
N GLN A 491 16.25 -5.30 -15.77
CA GLN A 491 15.43 -4.33 -16.48
C GLN A 491 16.23 -3.73 -17.65
N ILE A 492 15.89 -4.15 -18.88
CA ILE A 492 16.52 -3.65 -20.10
C ILE A 492 15.89 -2.32 -20.58
N SER A 493 14.59 -2.18 -20.40
CA SER A 493 13.88 -0.93 -20.69
C SER A 493 12.63 -0.78 -19.84
N GLY A 494 12.35 0.44 -19.40
CA GLY A 494 11.15 0.73 -18.64
C GLY A 494 11.15 2.13 -18.06
N THR A 495 10.03 2.82 -18.19
CA THR A 495 9.75 4.00 -17.37
C THR A 495 9.53 3.54 -15.93
N TYR A 496 10.25 4.13 -14.98
CA TYR A 496 9.83 4.09 -13.57
C TYR A 496 8.46 4.75 -13.48
N GLY A 497 7.42 3.94 -13.29
CA GLY A 497 6.06 4.40 -13.02
C GLY A 497 5.91 4.81 -11.56
N SER A 498 4.86 4.30 -10.89
CA SER A 498 4.72 4.40 -9.43
C SER A 498 5.94 3.81 -8.75
N ARG A 499 6.73 4.69 -8.12
CA ARG A 499 8.06 4.37 -7.58
C ARG A 499 7.98 3.23 -6.55
N GLN A 500 6.91 3.21 -5.78
CA GLN A 500 6.67 2.23 -4.71
C GLN A 500 6.24 0.87 -5.23
N GLU A 501 5.38 0.84 -6.24
CA GLU A 501 4.89 -0.41 -6.80
C GLU A 501 6.04 -1.21 -7.44
N GLU A 502 6.98 -0.55 -8.12
CA GLU A 502 8.14 -1.21 -8.74
C GLU A 502 9.15 -1.75 -7.71
N ALA A 503 9.48 -1.02 -6.64
CA ALA A 503 10.40 -1.55 -5.61
C ALA A 503 9.79 -2.70 -4.81
N GLN A 504 8.50 -2.63 -4.53
CA GLN A 504 7.80 -3.71 -3.85
C GLN A 504 7.65 -4.95 -4.74
N ARG A 505 7.47 -4.76 -6.06
CA ARG A 505 7.50 -5.85 -7.04
C ARG A 505 8.89 -6.47 -7.13
N LEU A 506 9.96 -5.67 -7.12
CA LEU A 506 11.34 -6.17 -7.10
C LEU A 506 11.56 -7.14 -5.94
N GLY A 507 11.08 -6.77 -4.75
CA GLY A 507 11.12 -7.60 -3.58
C GLY A 507 10.26 -8.88 -3.62
N ARG A 508 9.25 -8.98 -4.50
CA ARG A 508 8.49 -10.24 -4.74
C ARG A 508 9.20 -11.17 -5.70
N VAL A 509 9.79 -10.59 -6.74
CA VAL A 509 10.47 -11.35 -7.81
C VAL A 509 11.73 -12.00 -7.26
N LEU A 510 12.45 -11.28 -6.39
CA LEU A 510 13.79 -11.62 -5.98
C LEU A 510 13.77 -12.40 -4.66
N ARG A 511 14.32 -13.62 -4.67
CA ARG A 511 14.53 -14.43 -3.47
C ARG A 511 16.01 -14.66 -3.19
N PRO A 512 16.41 -14.78 -1.91
CA PRO A 512 17.78 -15.11 -1.58
C PRO A 512 18.06 -16.55 -2.03
N LYS A 513 19.30 -16.82 -2.40
CA LYS A 513 19.69 -18.14 -2.87
C LYS A 513 19.75 -19.12 -1.70
N SER A 514 19.53 -20.40 -1.99
CA SER A 514 19.68 -21.50 -1.01
C SER A 514 21.10 -21.62 -0.45
N ASP A 515 22.09 -21.02 -1.13
CA ASP A 515 23.49 -20.94 -0.70
C ASP A 515 23.82 -19.65 0.09
N GLY A 516 22.82 -18.83 0.42
CA GLY A 516 22.97 -17.61 1.21
C GLY A 516 23.39 -16.37 0.43
N ARG A 517 23.59 -16.44 -0.90
CA ARG A 517 23.89 -15.26 -1.73
C ARG A 517 22.64 -14.38 -1.90
N GLU A 518 22.87 -13.08 -1.91
CA GLU A 518 21.84 -12.06 -2.11
C GLU A 518 21.27 -12.10 -3.54
N ALA A 519 20.05 -11.59 -3.70
CA ALA A 519 19.43 -11.45 -5.00
C ALA A 519 19.89 -10.15 -5.67
N THR A 520 20.01 -10.14 -7.00
CA THR A 520 20.55 -8.98 -7.72
C THR A 520 19.53 -8.39 -8.70
N PHE A 521 19.34 -7.09 -8.62
CA PHE A 521 18.57 -6.32 -9.59
C PHE A 521 19.48 -5.47 -10.47
N TYR A 522 19.52 -5.75 -11.77
CA TYR A 522 20.23 -4.95 -12.76
C TYR A 522 19.28 -3.98 -13.48
N SER A 523 19.68 -2.72 -13.56
CA SER A 523 19.01 -1.69 -14.35
C SER A 523 19.95 -1.20 -15.44
N LEU A 524 19.66 -1.52 -16.70
CA LEU A 524 20.46 -1.07 -17.84
C LEU A 524 20.01 0.32 -18.31
N VAL A 525 20.86 1.32 -18.15
CA VAL A 525 20.53 2.74 -18.35
C VAL A 525 21.44 3.34 -19.40
N THR A 526 20.84 4.05 -20.35
CA THR A 526 21.62 4.83 -21.32
C THR A 526 22.03 6.18 -20.71
N ARG A 527 23.34 6.47 -20.67
CA ARG A 527 23.92 7.72 -20.16
C ARG A 527 23.50 8.94 -21.00
N ASP A 528 23.49 10.11 -20.39
CA ASP A 528 23.18 11.42 -20.98
C ASP A 528 21.83 11.44 -21.71
N SER A 529 20.87 10.67 -21.20
CA SER A 529 19.60 10.44 -21.87
C SER A 529 18.41 10.55 -20.93
N ARG A 530 17.22 10.60 -21.53
CA ARG A 530 15.93 10.55 -20.83
C ARG A 530 15.81 9.30 -19.98
N ASP A 531 16.50 8.21 -20.35
CA ASP A 531 16.55 6.98 -19.55
C ASP A 531 17.23 7.22 -18.20
N GLN A 532 18.33 7.98 -18.19
CA GLN A 532 19.04 8.37 -16.96
C GLN A 532 18.21 9.32 -16.07
N ASP A 533 17.36 10.18 -16.65
CA ASP A 533 16.42 10.99 -15.84
C ASP A 533 15.46 10.10 -15.02
N PHE A 534 15.02 8.99 -15.58
CA PHE A 534 14.16 8.02 -14.90
C PHE A 534 14.96 7.19 -13.90
N ALA A 535 16.18 6.78 -14.25
CA ALA A 535 17.10 6.08 -13.36
C ALA A 535 17.44 6.88 -12.11
N HIS A 536 17.69 8.19 -12.21
CA HIS A 536 17.93 9.04 -11.03
C HIS A 536 16.74 9.08 -10.06
N ARG A 537 15.50 9.10 -10.58
CA ARG A 537 14.30 9.04 -9.72
C ARG A 537 14.18 7.68 -9.04
N ARG A 538 14.52 6.61 -9.74
CA ARG A 538 14.60 5.24 -9.23
C ARG A 538 15.63 5.11 -8.13
N GLN A 539 16.86 5.56 -8.39
CA GLN A 539 17.96 5.57 -7.45
C GLN A 539 17.55 6.26 -6.15
N ARG A 540 17.07 7.51 -6.23
CA ARG A 540 16.64 8.27 -5.06
C ARG A 540 15.60 7.47 -4.26
N PHE A 541 14.61 6.92 -4.95
CA PHE A 541 13.55 6.16 -4.29
C PHE A 541 14.05 4.86 -3.63
N LEU A 542 14.84 4.05 -4.32
CA LEU A 542 15.37 2.80 -3.76
C LEU A 542 16.29 3.08 -2.56
N MET A 543 17.09 4.14 -2.62
CA MET A 543 17.90 4.60 -1.49
C MET A 543 17.04 5.11 -0.32
N GLU A 544 15.94 5.83 -0.59
CA GLU A 544 14.97 6.27 0.43
C GLU A 544 14.30 5.09 1.15
N GLN A 545 14.14 3.95 0.47
CA GLN A 545 13.65 2.70 1.05
C GLN A 545 14.76 1.85 1.71
N GLY A 546 16.03 2.27 1.59
CA GLY A 546 17.17 1.65 2.24
C GLY A 546 17.80 0.46 1.49
N TYR A 547 17.54 0.31 0.18
CA TYR A 547 18.23 -0.68 -0.68
C TYR A 547 19.70 -0.31 -0.88
N GLN A 548 20.57 -1.32 -0.96
CA GLN A 548 21.95 -1.12 -1.43
C GLN A 548 21.94 -0.80 -2.93
N TYR A 549 22.58 0.30 -3.31
CA TYR A 549 22.59 0.80 -4.68
C TYR A 549 24.02 1.05 -5.16
N GLU A 550 24.42 0.36 -6.22
CA GLU A 550 25.72 0.50 -6.88
C GLU A 550 25.53 1.01 -8.31
N ILE A 551 26.49 1.80 -8.78
CA ILE A 551 26.53 2.25 -10.18
C ILE A 551 27.78 1.62 -10.79
N GLU A 552 27.59 0.83 -11.84
CA GLU A 552 28.66 0.29 -12.70
C GLU A 552 28.71 1.13 -13.99
N GLU A 553 29.85 1.78 -14.25
CA GLU A 553 30.06 2.53 -15.49
C GLU A 553 30.60 1.60 -16.59
N GLN A 554 30.32 1.91 -17.87
CA GLN A 554 30.69 1.06 -19.02
C GLN A 554 32.18 0.65 -19.05
N GLU A 555 33.09 1.51 -18.59
CA GLU A 555 34.54 1.26 -18.58
C GLU A 555 34.94 0.16 -17.58
N GLU A 556 34.24 0.06 -16.45
CA GLU A 556 34.43 -0.98 -15.42
C GLU A 556 33.80 -2.32 -15.80
N VAL A 557 33.03 -2.31 -16.88
CA VAL A 557 32.09 -3.36 -17.29
C VAL A 557 32.53 -4.09 -18.56
N LEU A 558 33.30 -3.42 -19.42
CA LEU A 558 33.89 -3.95 -20.66
C LEU A 558 35.38 -4.30 -20.53
N SER A 559 35.98 -4.11 -19.35
CA SER A 559 37.28 -4.66 -18.96
C SER A 559 37.14 -6.05 -18.37
#